data_AF-A0AAE0K8M4-F1
#
_entry.id   AF-A0AAE0K8M4-F1
#
_cell.length_a   1.000
_cell.length_b   1.000
_cell.length_c   1.000
_cell.angle_alpha   90.00
_cell.angle_beta   90.00
_cell.angle_gamma   90.00
#
_symmetry.space_group_name_H-M   'P 1'
#
loop_
_entity.id
_entity.type
_entity.pdbx_description
1 polymer ?
#
loop_
_entity_poly.entity_id
_entity_poly.type
_entity_poly.pdbx_seq_one_letter_code
_entity_poly.pdbx_strand_id
1 'polypeptide(L)'
;LTYGYDTNIRSRFGSSPVSKKSVGDHGWDLLCTLADNRRDAPSRPLVFVAHSLGGLISKVALLKASEHGQPEPQAHLRSIPQSTVGVLFFGTPHRGADPFNIAHHVLKALAGLVLQHNDGVVQTLLRGGDYLRSIQDNFVTLSKHSRWAIFSFQEEYPLGALFGKKV
;
A
#
# COMPACT_ATOMS: atom_id res chain seq x y z
N LEU A 1 4.58 -5.54 14.68
CA LEU A 1 3.39 -4.70 14.44
C LEU A 1 2.63 -5.31 13.28
N THR A 2 1.33 -5.53 13.46
CA THR A 2 0.42 -5.82 12.35
C THR A 2 -0.45 -4.59 12.16
N TYR A 3 -0.51 -4.07 10.93
CA TYR A 3 -1.35 -2.92 10.61
C TYR A 3 -2.55 -3.39 9.80
N GLY A 4 -3.72 -3.28 10.40
CA GLY A 4 -4.99 -3.38 9.69
C GLY A 4 -5.46 -2.00 9.27
N TYR A 5 -6.00 -1.90 8.06
CA TYR A 5 -6.76 -0.74 7.63
C TYR A 5 -8.22 -1.16 7.49
N ASP A 6 -9.13 -0.26 7.85
CA ASP A 6 -10.55 -0.58 7.86
C ASP A 6 -11.06 -0.83 6.43
N THR A 7 -11.35 -2.09 6.13
CA THR A 7 -11.98 -2.54 4.89
C THR A 7 -13.48 -2.79 5.08
N ASN A 8 -14.08 -2.46 6.23
CA ASN A 8 -15.46 -2.83 6.53
C ASN A 8 -16.47 -1.83 5.93
N ILE A 9 -17.33 -2.33 5.03
CA ILE A 9 -18.66 -1.77 4.73
C ILE A 9 -19.67 -2.76 5.28
N ARG A 10 -20.36 -2.36 6.36
CA ARG A 10 -21.60 -2.95 6.86
C ARG A 10 -21.65 -4.49 7.00
N SER A 11 -21.83 -4.94 8.24
CA SER A 11 -22.64 -6.14 8.47
C SER A 11 -24.03 -5.91 7.84
N ARG A 12 -24.64 -6.98 7.33
CA ARG A 12 -25.96 -7.01 6.68
C ARG A 12 -27.14 -6.50 7.55
N PHE A 13 -26.86 -5.93 8.73
CA PHE A 13 -27.80 -5.45 9.75
C PHE A 13 -27.25 -4.23 10.54
N GLY A 14 -26.80 -3.15 9.90
CA GLY A 14 -26.43 -1.94 10.66
C GLY A 14 -25.82 -0.79 9.86
N SER A 15 -26.23 0.43 10.17
CA SER A 15 -25.74 1.68 9.60
C SER A 15 -24.41 2.12 10.20
N SER A 16 -23.32 1.40 9.91
CA SER A 16 -21.97 1.88 10.22
C SER A 16 -21.43 2.77 9.10
N PRO A 17 -20.79 3.91 9.40
CA PRO A 17 -20.25 4.81 8.39
C PRO A 17 -19.12 4.15 7.59
N VAL A 18 -19.17 4.28 6.26
CA VAL A 18 -18.14 3.80 5.33
C VAL A 18 -16.89 4.68 5.47
N SER A 19 -15.74 4.06 5.72
CA SER A 19 -14.45 4.78 5.72
C SER A 19 -14.19 5.35 4.32
N LYS A 20 -14.04 6.67 4.20
CA LYS A 20 -13.69 7.37 2.95
C LYS A 20 -12.17 7.60 2.78
N LYS A 21 -11.35 6.95 3.61
CA LYS A 21 -9.90 7.16 3.62
C LYS A 21 -9.27 6.70 2.31
N SER A 22 -8.42 7.56 1.75
CA SER A 22 -7.62 7.26 0.56
C SER A 22 -6.41 6.39 0.92
N VAL A 23 -5.71 5.87 -0.09
CA VAL A 23 -4.40 5.21 0.10
C VAL A 23 -3.38 6.16 0.75
N GLY A 24 -3.51 7.47 0.44
CA GLY A 24 -2.74 8.54 1.07
C GLY A 24 -2.92 8.59 2.59
N ASP A 25 -4.18 8.56 3.04
CA ASP A 25 -4.55 8.65 4.45
C ASP A 25 -4.11 7.39 5.20
N HIS A 26 -4.37 6.21 4.64
CA HIS A 26 -3.91 4.95 5.24
C HIS A 26 -2.38 4.85 5.31
N GLY A 27 -1.66 5.44 4.35
CA GLY A 27 -0.20 5.51 4.38
C GLY A 27 0.32 6.43 5.49
N TRP A 28 -0.35 7.55 5.72
CA TRP A 28 -0.03 8.45 6.85
C TRP A 28 -0.31 7.80 8.20
N ASP A 29 -1.48 7.18 8.36
CA ASP A 29 -1.86 6.46 9.59
C ASP A 29 -0.86 5.34 9.91
N LEU A 30 -0.45 4.55 8.90
CA LEU A 30 0.57 3.52 9.05
C LEU A 30 1.90 4.13 9.52
N LEU A 31 2.34 5.23 8.90
CA LEU A 31 3.59 5.90 9.24
C LEU A 31 3.58 6.37 10.70
N CYS A 32 2.54 7.10 11.13
CA CYS A 32 2.43 7.57 12.51
C CYS A 32 2.38 6.41 13.51
N THR A 33 1.56 5.38 13.24
CA THR A 33 1.46 4.19 14.10
C THR A 33 2.80 3.46 14.24
N LEU A 34 3.53 3.31 13.14
CA LEU A 34 4.83 2.64 13.12
C LEU A 34 5.88 3.45 13.88
N ALA A 35 5.89 4.77 13.71
CA ALA A 35 6.80 5.66 14.40
C ALA A 35 6.55 5.64 15.92
N ASP A 36 5.29 5.69 16.34
CA ASP A 36 4.88 5.60 17.75
C ASP A 36 5.27 4.26 18.39
N ASN A 37 5.12 3.15 17.66
CA ASN A 37 5.48 1.81 18.12
C ASN A 37 7.01 1.62 18.29
N ARG A 38 7.81 2.54 17.74
CA ARG A 38 9.26 2.44 17.69
C ARG A 38 9.98 3.53 18.49
N ARG A 39 9.25 4.31 19.30
CA ARG A 39 9.82 5.39 20.11
C ARG A 39 11.03 4.96 20.92
N ASP A 40 10.98 3.76 21.52
CA ASP A 40 12.07 3.23 22.36
C ASP A 40 13.19 2.54 21.57
N ALA A 41 12.97 2.26 20.28
CA ALA A 41 13.93 1.55 19.42
C ALA A 41 13.90 2.07 17.96
N PRO A 42 14.20 3.36 17.74
CA PRO A 42 14.01 4.02 16.44
C PRO A 42 14.93 3.48 15.34
N SER A 43 16.10 2.92 15.69
CA SER A 43 17.10 2.37 14.76
C SER A 43 16.95 0.87 14.47
N ARG A 44 16.00 0.17 15.12
CA ARG A 44 15.85 -1.29 14.98
C ARG A 44 15.52 -1.65 13.53
N PRO A 45 16.25 -2.54 12.84
CA PRO A 45 15.98 -2.87 11.44
C PRO A 45 14.50 -3.22 11.16
N LEU A 46 13.97 -2.75 10.03
CA LEU A 46 12.60 -2.90 9.58
C LEU A 46 12.52 -3.70 8.28
N VAL A 47 11.64 -4.69 8.26
CA VAL A 47 11.21 -5.38 7.04
C VAL A 47 9.70 -5.19 6.91
N PHE A 48 9.26 -4.68 5.76
CA PHE A 48 7.84 -4.59 5.44
C PHE A 48 7.41 -5.87 4.73
N VAL A 49 6.28 -6.43 5.16
CA VAL A 49 5.63 -7.57 4.49
C VAL A 49 4.22 -7.14 4.17
N ALA A 50 3.93 -6.95 2.89
CA ALA A 50 2.73 -6.26 2.46
C ALA A 50 2.00 -7.04 1.35
N HIS A 51 0.68 -7.17 1.51
CA HIS A 51 -0.17 -7.88 0.57
C HIS A 51 -1.15 -6.91 -0.12
N SER A 52 -1.35 -7.08 -1.43
CA SER A 52 -2.35 -6.38 -2.22
C SER A 52 -2.28 -4.85 -2.03
N LEU A 53 -3.38 -4.19 -1.63
CA LEU A 53 -3.45 -2.75 -1.33
C LEU A 53 -2.46 -2.32 -0.24
N GLY A 54 -2.18 -3.21 0.72
CA GLY A 54 -1.20 -2.96 1.78
C GLY A 54 0.20 -2.63 1.23
N GLY A 55 0.54 -3.15 0.05
CA GLY A 55 1.79 -2.80 -0.63
C GLY A 55 1.80 -1.35 -1.11
N LEU A 56 0.69 -0.83 -1.63
CA LEU A 56 0.57 0.58 -2.00
C LEU A 56 0.62 1.50 -0.77
N ILE A 57 -0.10 1.13 0.30
CA ILE A 57 -0.09 1.85 1.58
C ILE A 57 1.34 1.93 2.14
N SER A 58 2.08 0.82 2.11
CA SER A 58 3.47 0.76 2.59
C SER A 58 4.40 1.68 1.80
N LYS A 59 4.27 1.74 0.47
CA LYS A 59 5.05 2.66 -0.36
C LYS A 59 4.76 4.11 -0.01
N VAL A 60 3.48 4.47 0.12
CA VAL A 60 3.07 5.84 0.49
C VAL A 60 3.64 6.22 1.85
N ALA A 61 3.58 5.33 2.85
CA ALA A 61 4.15 5.56 4.17
C ALA A 61 5.67 5.84 4.09
N LEU A 62 6.41 5.02 3.36
CA LEU A 62 7.86 5.19 3.19
C LEU A 62 8.23 6.47 2.43
N LEU A 63 7.46 6.83 1.40
CA LEU A 63 7.65 8.07 0.66
C LEU A 63 7.41 9.29 1.54
N LYS A 64 6.26 9.34 2.24
CA LYS A 64 5.95 10.43 3.18
C LYS A 64 7.03 10.58 4.24
N ALA A 65 7.53 9.48 4.79
CA ALA A 65 8.62 9.49 5.77
C ALA A 65 9.93 10.07 5.23
N SER A 66 10.18 9.96 3.92
CA SER A 66 11.36 10.50 3.25
C SER A 66 11.26 11.99 2.87
N GLU A 67 10.04 12.50 2.69
CA GLU A 67 9.77 13.89 2.25
C GLU A 67 9.99 14.93 3.35
N HIS A 68 9.94 14.56 4.64
CA HIS A 68 10.02 15.51 5.74
C HIS A 68 11.44 16.06 5.96
N GLY A 69 11.75 17.13 5.23
CA GLY A 69 13.03 17.79 4.92
C GLY A 69 13.76 18.72 5.91
N GLN A 70 13.59 18.66 7.25
CA GLN A 70 14.20 19.58 8.27
C GLN A 70 13.69 21.05 8.28
N PRO A 71 13.69 21.76 9.44
CA PRO A 71 13.71 21.30 10.84
C PRO A 71 12.35 21.57 11.52
N GLU A 72 11.56 20.54 11.82
CA GLU A 72 10.23 20.64 12.47
C GLU A 72 9.88 19.25 13.10
N PRO A 73 8.88 19.11 14.00
CA PRO A 73 8.75 18.07 15.05
C PRO A 73 8.62 16.60 14.59
N GLN A 74 8.69 16.34 13.30
CA GLN A 74 8.50 15.03 12.69
C GLN A 74 9.83 14.34 12.29
N ALA A 75 10.97 14.83 12.78
CA ALA A 75 12.28 14.23 12.53
C ALA A 75 12.33 12.72 12.84
N HIS A 76 11.56 12.28 13.84
CA HIS A 76 11.45 10.88 14.24
C HIS A 76 10.87 9.97 13.12
N LEU A 77 10.08 10.50 12.19
CA LEU A 77 9.53 9.74 11.06
C LEU A 77 10.62 9.28 10.07
N ARG A 78 11.73 10.02 9.96
CA ARG A 78 12.87 9.64 9.09
C ARG A 78 13.56 8.36 9.50
N SER A 79 13.44 8.00 10.78
CA SER A 79 13.99 6.74 11.29
C SER A 79 13.39 5.52 10.58
N ILE A 80 12.17 5.66 10.02
CA ILE A 80 11.48 4.58 9.31
C ILE A 80 12.22 4.19 8.02
N PRO A 81 12.39 5.05 7.00
CA PRO A 81 13.14 4.68 5.80
C PRO A 81 14.61 4.37 6.11
N GLN A 82 15.23 5.05 7.09
CA GLN A 82 16.62 4.79 7.49
C GLN A 82 16.83 3.41 8.11
N SER A 83 15.85 2.93 8.88
CA SER A 83 15.91 1.58 9.50
C SER A 83 15.35 0.50 8.59
N THR A 84 14.72 0.86 7.47
CA THR A 84 14.19 -0.12 6.52
C THR A 84 15.33 -0.81 5.80
N VAL A 85 15.36 -2.14 5.88
CA VAL A 85 16.36 -2.97 5.19
C VAL A 85 15.75 -3.74 4.02
N GLY A 86 14.42 -3.92 3.99
CA GLY A 86 13.76 -4.56 2.88
C GLY A 86 12.23 -4.53 2.91
N VAL A 87 11.64 -4.88 1.77
CA VAL A 87 10.19 -4.94 1.56
C VAL A 87 9.83 -6.19 0.74
N LEU A 88 8.88 -6.97 1.22
CA LEU A 88 8.29 -8.10 0.53
C LEU A 88 6.85 -7.76 0.14
N PHE A 89 6.57 -7.81 -1.15
CA PHE A 89 5.24 -7.56 -1.71
C PHE A 89 4.59 -8.86 -2.18
N PHE A 90 3.31 -9.02 -1.91
CA PHE A 90 2.50 -10.15 -2.36
C PHE A 90 1.26 -9.63 -3.09
N GLY A 91 1.08 -9.96 -4.37
CA GLY A 91 -0.10 -9.57 -5.14
C GLY A 91 -0.35 -8.05 -5.20
N THR A 92 0.69 -7.23 -5.00
CA THR A 92 0.56 -5.76 -4.94
C THR A 92 0.42 -5.18 -6.36
N PRO A 93 -0.62 -4.39 -6.67
CA PRO A 93 -0.79 -3.78 -7.99
C PRO A 93 0.15 -2.57 -8.15
N HIS A 94 1.46 -2.84 -8.34
CA HIS A 94 2.52 -1.83 -8.24
C HIS A 94 2.33 -0.58 -9.12
N ARG A 95 1.79 -0.72 -10.33
CA ARG A 95 1.63 0.34 -11.34
C ARG A 95 0.17 0.75 -11.59
N GLY A 96 -0.78 0.26 -10.79
CA GLY A 96 -2.20 0.38 -11.13
C GLY A 96 -2.60 -0.46 -12.35
N ALA A 97 -3.81 -0.24 -12.88
CA ALA A 97 -4.24 -0.91 -14.11
C ALA A 97 -3.51 -0.34 -15.33
N ASP A 98 -2.68 -1.17 -15.94
CA ASP A 98 -2.33 -1.05 -17.34
C ASP A 98 -3.55 -1.42 -18.21
N PRO A 99 -4.03 -0.55 -19.12
CA PRO A 99 -5.19 -0.83 -19.98
C PRO A 99 -5.03 -2.06 -20.90
N PHE A 100 -3.81 -2.58 -21.12
CA PHE A 100 -3.54 -3.67 -22.07
C PHE A 100 -3.36 -5.07 -21.43
N ASN A 101 -4.40 -5.56 -20.74
CA ASN A 101 -4.75 -7.00 -20.59
C ASN A 101 -4.42 -7.80 -19.32
N ILE A 102 -3.53 -7.43 -18.39
CA ILE A 102 -3.31 -8.26 -17.17
C ILE A 102 -3.67 -7.52 -15.89
N ALA A 103 -3.25 -6.27 -15.78
CA ALA A 103 -3.49 -5.44 -14.61
C ALA A 103 -4.97 -5.06 -14.46
N HIS A 104 -5.76 -4.98 -15.55
CA HIS A 104 -7.20 -4.75 -15.46
C HIS A 104 -7.91 -5.91 -14.75
N HIS A 105 -7.52 -7.16 -14.95
CA HIS A 105 -8.14 -8.32 -14.29
C HIS A 105 -7.75 -8.42 -12.81
N VAL A 106 -6.49 -8.18 -12.48
CA VAL A 106 -6.04 -8.09 -11.07
C VAL A 106 -6.72 -6.92 -10.38
N LEU A 107 -6.76 -5.74 -11.02
CA LEU A 107 -7.44 -4.58 -10.48
C LEU A 107 -8.94 -4.81 -10.36
N LYS A 108 -9.58 -5.55 -11.26
CA LYS A 108 -11.02 -5.88 -11.21
C LYS A 108 -11.33 -7.01 -10.23
N ALA A 109 -10.38 -7.90 -9.93
CA ALA A 109 -10.47 -8.87 -8.84
C ALA A 109 -10.27 -8.19 -7.48
N LEU A 110 -9.26 -7.33 -7.36
CA LEU A 110 -9.04 -6.47 -6.20
C LEU A 110 -10.19 -5.51 -6.01
N ALA A 111 -10.68 -4.87 -7.07
CA ALA A 111 -11.87 -4.07 -7.05
C ALA A 111 -13.09 -4.97 -6.80
N GLY A 112 -13.21 -6.21 -7.26
CA GLY A 112 -14.31 -7.10 -6.86
C GLY A 112 -14.35 -7.35 -5.35
N LEU A 113 -13.16 -7.51 -4.74
CA LEU A 113 -12.95 -7.63 -3.30
C LEU A 113 -13.18 -6.29 -2.54
N VAL A 114 -12.78 -5.16 -3.14
CA VAL A 114 -12.75 -3.82 -2.53
C VAL A 114 -13.96 -2.94 -2.91
N LEU A 115 -14.68 -3.20 -4.01
CA LEU A 115 -15.88 -2.50 -4.53
C LEU A 115 -17.12 -2.85 -3.72
N GLN A 116 -17.14 -4.01 -3.08
CA GLN A 116 -18.14 -4.25 -2.03
C GLN A 116 -17.83 -3.40 -0.77
N HIS A 117 -16.58 -2.88 -0.69
CA HIS A 117 -15.76 -2.51 0.47
C HIS A 117 -15.32 -1.03 0.75
N ASN A 118 -15.07 -0.15 -0.25
CA ASN A 118 -14.62 1.26 -0.04
C ASN A 118 -14.52 2.10 -1.36
N ASP A 119 -15.35 3.14 -1.53
CA ASP A 119 -15.35 3.99 -2.74
C ASP A 119 -14.06 4.81 -2.95
N GLY A 120 -13.41 5.27 -1.87
CA GLY A 120 -12.23 6.14 -1.96
C GLY A 120 -10.97 5.41 -2.46
N VAL A 121 -10.79 4.17 -2.00
CA VAL A 121 -9.73 3.28 -2.47
C VAL A 121 -9.95 2.87 -3.92
N VAL A 122 -11.19 2.49 -4.26
CA VAL A 122 -11.60 2.16 -5.62
C VAL A 122 -11.31 3.31 -6.57
N GLN A 123 -11.62 4.55 -6.18
CA GLN A 123 -11.39 5.71 -7.03
C GLN A 123 -9.90 5.98 -7.25
N THR A 124 -9.06 5.78 -6.24
CA THR A 124 -7.60 5.90 -6.37
C THR A 124 -7.03 4.83 -7.30
N LEU A 125 -7.55 3.60 -7.19
CA LEU A 125 -7.16 2.46 -8.00
C LEU A 125 -7.62 2.58 -9.47
N LEU A 126 -8.85 3.04 -9.72
CA LEU A 126 -9.47 3.10 -11.04
C LEU A 126 -9.23 4.41 -11.79
N ARG A 127 -9.15 5.56 -11.11
CA ARG A 127 -8.95 6.88 -11.76
C ARG A 127 -7.51 7.37 -11.70
N GLY A 128 -6.65 6.77 -10.87
CA GLY A 128 -5.33 7.30 -10.52
C GLY A 128 -4.16 6.62 -11.22
N GLY A 129 -4.23 6.33 -12.52
CA GLY A 129 -3.10 5.71 -13.25
C GLY A 129 -1.79 6.49 -13.08
N ASP A 130 -1.85 7.81 -13.18
CA ASP A 130 -0.69 8.70 -13.01
C ASP A 130 -0.23 8.80 -11.55
N TYR A 131 -1.16 8.75 -10.59
CA TYR A 131 -0.84 8.78 -9.17
C TYR A 131 -0.19 7.48 -8.68
N LEU A 132 -0.68 6.32 -9.11
CA LEU A 132 -0.06 5.04 -8.76
C LEU A 132 1.30 4.88 -9.44
N ARG A 133 1.43 5.40 -10.67
CA ARG A 133 2.71 5.46 -11.38
C ARG A 133 3.71 6.36 -10.64
N SER A 134 3.29 7.55 -10.18
CA SER A 134 4.17 8.44 -9.43
C SER A 134 4.60 7.82 -8.08
N ILE A 135 3.69 7.17 -7.35
CA ILE A 135 4.04 6.39 -6.15
C ILE A 135 5.09 5.33 -6.49
N GLN A 136 4.88 4.57 -7.56
CA GLN A 136 5.81 3.52 -7.97
C GLN A 136 7.19 4.08 -8.32
N ASP A 137 7.25 5.12 -9.15
CA ASP A 137 8.52 5.67 -9.66
C ASP A 137 9.32 6.34 -8.52
N ASN A 138 8.64 7.09 -7.65
CA ASN A 138 9.26 7.67 -6.47
C ASN A 138 9.76 6.58 -5.50
N PHE A 139 8.97 5.52 -5.28
CA PHE A 139 9.36 4.43 -4.40
C PHE A 139 10.59 3.68 -4.94
N VAL A 140 10.64 3.42 -6.25
CA VAL A 140 11.81 2.82 -6.90
C VAL A 140 13.04 3.69 -6.69
N THR A 141 12.90 5.01 -6.85
CA THR A 141 14.01 5.96 -6.63
C THR A 141 14.50 5.92 -5.18
N LEU A 142 13.59 6.02 -4.22
CA LEU A 142 13.91 5.95 -2.79
C LEU A 142 14.58 4.62 -2.42
N SER A 143 14.02 3.50 -2.87
CA SER A 143 14.55 2.17 -2.54
C SER A 143 15.95 1.91 -3.09
N LYS A 144 16.27 2.43 -4.28
CA LYS A 144 17.62 2.36 -4.84
C LYS A 144 18.61 3.20 -4.03
N HIS A 145 18.22 4.43 -3.67
CA HIS A 145 19.04 5.31 -2.85
C HIS A 145 19.33 4.68 -1.47
N SER A 146 18.32 4.09 -0.84
CA SER A 146 18.42 3.45 0.46
C SER A 146 18.93 2.00 0.43
N ARG A 147 19.17 1.43 -0.77
CA ARG A 147 19.69 0.07 -0.99
C ARG A 147 18.87 -1.03 -0.33
N TRP A 148 17.54 -0.91 -0.35
CA TRP A 148 16.64 -1.89 0.24
C TRP A 148 16.57 -3.19 -0.57
N ALA A 149 16.47 -4.33 0.11
CA ALA A 149 16.14 -5.60 -0.53
C ALA A 149 14.63 -5.64 -0.83
N ILE A 150 14.25 -5.71 -2.11
CA ILE A 150 12.85 -5.75 -2.53
C ILE A 150 12.54 -7.06 -3.25
N PHE A 151 11.51 -7.75 -2.79
CA PHE A 151 10.94 -8.93 -3.44
C PHE A 151 9.45 -8.71 -3.71
N SER A 152 8.96 -9.18 -4.85
CA SER A 152 7.55 -9.12 -5.21
C SER A 152 7.11 -10.47 -5.76
N PHE A 153 6.05 -11.02 -5.17
CA PHE A 153 5.46 -12.30 -5.49
C PHE A 153 4.08 -12.07 -6.10
N GLN A 154 3.77 -12.78 -7.18
CA GLN A 154 2.49 -12.70 -7.89
C GLN A 154 1.90 -14.11 -8.00
N GLU A 155 0.58 -14.21 -7.97
CA GLU A 155 -0.11 -15.48 -8.19
C GLU A 155 0.06 -15.93 -9.64
N GLU A 156 0.36 -17.22 -9.83
CA GLU A 156 0.58 -17.83 -11.15
C GLU A 156 -0.73 -18.08 -11.92
N TYR A 157 -1.86 -18.15 -11.21
CA TYR A 157 -3.18 -18.42 -11.79
C TYR A 157 -4.18 -17.31 -11.45
N PRO A 158 -5.07 -16.92 -12.39
CA PRO A 158 -6.21 -16.09 -12.06
C PRO A 158 -7.06 -16.77 -10.98
N LEU A 159 -7.48 -16.03 -9.95
CA LEU A 159 -8.44 -16.49 -8.95
C LEU A 159 -9.64 -17.17 -9.64
N GLY A 160 -9.67 -18.50 -9.57
CA GLY A 160 -10.58 -19.37 -10.34
C GLY A 160 -12.07 -19.20 -10.04
N ALA A 161 -12.44 -18.28 -9.13
CA ALA A 161 -13.82 -17.93 -8.85
C ALA A 161 -14.37 -16.79 -9.72
N LEU A 162 -13.54 -16.06 -10.49
CA LEU A 162 -13.99 -14.90 -11.28
C LEU A 162 -13.89 -15.06 -12.80
N PHE A 163 -13.13 -16.02 -13.34
CA PHE A 163 -12.95 -16.13 -14.78
C PHE A 163 -12.86 -17.59 -15.25
N GLY A 164 -13.98 -18.09 -15.75
CA GLY A 164 -14.04 -19.35 -16.48
C GLY A 164 -13.43 -19.21 -17.87
N LYS A 165 -12.14 -19.53 -17.98
CA LYS A 165 -11.58 -20.55 -18.88
C LYS A 165 -10.05 -20.43 -18.95
N LYS A 166 -9.44 -21.60 -19.09
CA LYS A 166 -8.01 -21.90 -19.11
C LYS A 166 -7.26 -21.18 -20.25
N VAL A 167 -6.10 -20.65 -19.85
CA VAL A 167 -4.84 -20.33 -20.54
C VAL A 167 -4.94 -19.59 -21.87
#